data_AF-A0A8J5JU08-F1
#
_entry.id   AF-A0A8J5JU08-F1
#
_cell.length_a   1.000
_cell.length_b   1.000
_cell.length_c   1.000
_cell.angle_alpha   90.00
_cell.angle_beta   90.00
_cell.angle_gamma   90.00
#
_symmetry.space_group_name_H-M   'P 1'
#
loop_
_entity.id
_entity.type
_entity.pdbx_description
1 polymer ?
#
loop_
_entity_poly.entity_id
_entity_poly.type
_entity_poly.pdbx_seq_one_letter_code
_entity_poly.pdbx_strand_id
1 'polypeptide(L)'
;ANDDEAKKAGLDQPIRNLLLSEIFWDRVDGFLKLLKPIADAINGDNKHLSIGPKIFSDLEQAFKDNISSSPVLKSEEECLMSTGTIPKRRKFLLQPIHLAANLLDPHYRGSHISGEESIDAMEVIHNIATTNPHVDESKVLGELADYRSKENLFA
;
A
#
# COMPACT_ATOMS: atom_id res chain seq x y z
N ALA A 1 18.46 -9.65 36.26
CA ALA A 1 17.01 -9.40 36.36
C ALA A 1 16.20 -10.36 35.48
N ASN A 2 16.45 -10.43 34.16
CA ASN A 2 15.67 -11.29 33.24
C ASN A 2 15.84 -12.82 33.42
N ASP A 3 16.98 -13.30 33.91
CA ASP A 3 17.23 -14.75 33.99
C ASP A 3 16.50 -15.45 35.17
N ASP A 4 16.16 -14.68 36.22
CA ASP A 4 15.41 -15.17 37.38
C ASP A 4 13.89 -15.26 37.10
N GLU A 5 13.33 -14.37 36.29
CA GLU A 5 11.92 -14.43 35.89
C GLU A 5 11.64 -15.61 34.95
N ALA A 6 12.54 -15.91 34.03
CA ALA A 6 12.41 -17.05 33.12
C ALA A 6 12.50 -18.41 33.85
N LYS A 7 13.23 -18.49 34.99
CA LYS A 7 13.34 -19.69 35.85
C LYS A 7 12.06 -20.00 36.59
N LYS A 8 11.25 -18.98 36.87
CA LYS A 8 9.94 -19.13 37.51
C LYS A 8 8.86 -19.67 36.57
N ALA A 9 9.06 -19.63 35.25
CA ALA A 9 8.07 -19.99 34.24
C ALA A 9 8.12 -21.46 33.76
N GLY A 10 9.06 -22.29 34.26
CA GLY A 10 9.18 -23.70 33.85
C GLY A 10 9.63 -23.91 32.39
N LEU A 11 10.18 -22.89 31.75
CA LEU A 11 10.68 -22.97 30.37
C LEU A 11 11.99 -23.76 30.28
N ASP A 12 12.04 -24.68 29.32
CA ASP A 12 13.21 -25.51 29.07
C ASP A 12 14.41 -24.67 28.63
N GLN A 13 15.61 -25.08 29.03
CA GLN A 13 16.86 -24.31 28.86
C GLN A 13 17.13 -23.89 27.40
N PRO A 14 16.89 -24.74 26.37
CA PRO A 14 17.09 -24.35 24.97
C PRO A 14 16.17 -23.22 24.52
N ILE A 15 14.91 -23.23 24.99
CA ILE A 15 13.93 -22.20 24.65
C ILE A 15 14.34 -20.86 25.28
N ARG A 16 14.83 -20.89 26.52
CA ARG A 16 15.32 -19.67 27.16
C ARG A 16 16.52 -19.07 26.42
N ASN A 17 17.48 -19.90 26.04
CA ASN A 17 18.66 -19.43 25.32
C ASN A 17 18.26 -18.81 23.96
N LEU A 18 17.23 -19.36 23.30
CA LEU A 18 16.68 -18.78 22.08
C LEU A 18 16.01 -17.42 22.33
N LEU A 19 15.19 -17.31 23.37
CA LEU A 19 14.49 -16.06 23.72
C LEU A 19 15.43 -14.95 24.22
N LEU A 20 16.62 -15.29 24.71
CA LEU A 20 17.64 -14.32 25.11
C LEU A 20 18.59 -13.95 23.96
N SER A 21 18.40 -14.55 22.78
CA SER A 21 19.23 -14.28 21.60
C SER A 21 18.81 -12.99 20.91
N GLU A 22 19.74 -12.06 20.74
CA GLU A 22 19.53 -10.85 19.92
C GLU A 22 19.14 -11.22 18.48
N ILE A 23 19.76 -12.26 17.92
CA ILE A 23 19.45 -12.75 16.57
C ILE A 23 17.99 -13.18 16.46
N PHE A 24 17.42 -13.76 17.53
CA PHE A 24 16.01 -14.13 17.51
C PHE A 24 15.11 -12.90 17.41
N TRP A 25 15.37 -11.88 18.22
CA TRP A 25 14.57 -10.65 18.22
C TRP A 25 14.75 -9.81 16.97
N ASP A 26 15.94 -9.75 16.39
CA ASP A 26 16.19 -9.10 15.09
C ASP A 26 15.33 -9.74 13.99
N ARG A 27 15.18 -11.06 14.00
CA ARG A 27 14.31 -11.77 13.05
C ARG A 27 12.85 -11.47 13.29
N VAL A 28 12.40 -11.49 14.56
CA VAL A 28 11.02 -11.14 14.91
C VAL A 28 10.69 -9.72 14.46
N ASP A 29 11.57 -8.76 14.70
CA ASP A 29 11.42 -7.38 14.25
C ASP A 29 11.36 -7.26 12.73
N GLY A 30 12.22 -8.00 12.00
CA GLY A 30 12.17 -8.08 10.55
C GLY A 30 10.83 -8.61 10.02
N PHE A 31 10.27 -9.67 10.63
CA PHE A 31 8.94 -10.17 10.27
C PHE A 31 7.85 -9.15 10.57
N LEU A 32 7.91 -8.48 11.73
CA LEU A 32 6.93 -7.46 12.09
C LEU A 32 6.94 -6.29 11.11
N LYS A 33 8.12 -5.82 10.70
CA LYS A 33 8.28 -4.75 9.70
C LYS A 33 7.68 -5.10 8.34
N LEU A 34 7.75 -6.36 7.92
CA LEU A 34 7.13 -6.82 6.66
C LEU A 34 5.63 -7.08 6.78
N LEU A 35 5.18 -7.72 7.87
CA LEU A 35 3.81 -8.21 7.99
C LEU A 35 2.84 -7.17 8.55
N LYS A 36 3.31 -6.23 9.38
CA LYS A 36 2.46 -5.19 9.96
C LYS A 36 1.77 -4.32 8.92
N PRO A 37 2.44 -3.82 7.86
CA PRO A 37 1.77 -3.08 6.79
C PRO A 37 0.62 -3.85 6.13
N ILE A 38 0.75 -5.18 5.99
CA ILE A 38 -0.32 -6.04 5.45
C ILE A 38 -1.48 -6.13 6.44
N ALA A 39 -1.19 -6.35 7.72
CA ALA A 39 -2.20 -6.41 8.77
C ALA A 39 -2.97 -5.08 8.86
N ASP A 40 -2.27 -3.95 8.79
CA ASP A 40 -2.87 -2.61 8.81
C ASP A 40 -3.73 -2.36 7.57
N ALA A 41 -3.30 -2.84 6.38
CA ALA A 41 -4.09 -2.76 5.15
C ALA A 41 -5.39 -3.56 5.21
N ILE A 42 -5.39 -4.73 5.86
CA ILE A 42 -6.57 -5.60 6.01
C ILE A 42 -7.54 -5.06 7.07
N ASN A 43 -7.00 -4.59 8.20
CA ASN A 43 -7.81 -4.17 9.34
C ASN A 43 -8.20 -2.69 9.31
N GLY A 44 -7.65 -1.91 8.36
CA GLY A 44 -7.99 -0.50 8.20
C GLY A 44 -9.46 -0.31 7.83
N ASP A 45 -10.16 0.56 8.54
CA ASP A 45 -11.54 0.96 8.23
C ASP A 45 -11.55 1.94 7.03
N ASN A 46 -11.10 1.45 5.88
CA ASN A 46 -10.85 2.20 4.67
C ASN A 46 -12.12 2.28 3.82
N LYS A 47 -13.02 3.19 4.16
CA LYS A 47 -14.33 3.36 3.48
C LYS A 47 -14.24 4.07 2.13
N HIS A 48 -13.12 4.72 1.83
CA HIS A 48 -12.97 5.55 0.64
C HIS A 48 -12.24 4.81 -0.47
N LEU A 49 -12.84 4.70 -1.66
CA LEU A 49 -12.22 4.06 -2.83
C LEU A 49 -10.87 4.69 -3.20
N SER A 50 -10.70 5.98 -2.93
CA SER A 50 -9.50 6.76 -3.24
C SER A 50 -8.25 6.33 -2.47
N ILE A 51 -8.38 5.62 -1.34
CA ILE A 51 -7.23 5.22 -0.52
C ILE A 51 -6.51 3.98 -1.05
N GLY A 52 -7.16 3.18 -1.89
CA GLY A 52 -6.61 1.92 -2.41
C GLY A 52 -5.20 2.06 -2.99
N PRO A 53 -4.96 2.99 -3.94
CA PRO A 53 -3.62 3.20 -4.51
C PRO A 53 -2.56 3.54 -3.47
N LYS A 54 -2.90 4.35 -2.46
CA LYS A 54 -1.99 4.70 -1.36
C LYS A 54 -1.61 3.47 -0.54
N ILE A 55 -2.56 2.62 -0.17
CA ILE A 55 -2.30 1.39 0.59
C ILE A 55 -1.26 0.53 -0.14
N PHE A 56 -1.43 0.33 -1.45
CA PHE A 56 -0.47 -0.45 -2.23
C PHE A 56 0.88 0.25 -2.38
N SER A 57 0.92 1.57 -2.58
CA SER A 57 2.19 2.31 -2.60
C SER A 57 2.94 2.20 -1.27
N ASP A 58 2.24 2.33 -0.15
CA ASP A 58 2.82 2.18 1.20
C ASP A 58 3.32 0.75 1.43
N LEU A 59 2.56 -0.26 0.99
CA LEU A 59 2.98 -1.66 1.05
C LEU A 59 4.25 -1.90 0.22
N GLU A 60 4.27 -1.48 -1.04
CA GLU A 60 5.43 -1.64 -1.90
C GLU A 60 6.68 -0.96 -1.32
N GLN A 61 6.51 0.24 -0.75
CA GLN A 61 7.59 0.96 -0.10
C GLN A 61 8.09 0.24 1.15
N ALA A 62 7.18 -0.21 2.02
CA ALA A 62 7.55 -0.95 3.23
C ALA A 62 8.30 -2.25 2.91
N PHE A 63 7.91 -2.95 1.84
CA PHE A 63 8.65 -4.12 1.37
C PHE A 63 10.03 -3.73 0.82
N LYS A 64 10.12 -2.72 -0.05
CA LYS A 64 11.42 -2.22 -0.57
C LYS A 64 12.40 -1.87 0.55
N ASP A 65 11.91 -1.21 1.60
CA ASP A 65 12.74 -0.70 2.69
C ASP A 65 13.21 -1.79 3.64
N ASN A 66 12.42 -2.86 3.83
CA ASN A 66 12.64 -3.82 4.91
C ASN A 66 13.02 -5.24 4.43
N ILE A 67 12.81 -5.58 3.15
CA ILE A 67 12.96 -6.97 2.70
C ILE A 67 14.39 -7.49 2.77
N SER A 68 15.37 -6.64 2.46
CA SER A 68 16.80 -6.99 2.50
C SER A 68 17.32 -7.21 3.93
N SER A 69 16.69 -6.56 4.92
CA SER A 69 16.99 -6.72 6.34
C SER A 69 16.14 -7.80 7.03
N SER A 70 15.18 -8.38 6.31
CA SER A 70 14.24 -9.33 6.87
C SER A 70 14.80 -10.75 6.85
N PRO A 71 14.40 -11.62 7.80
CA PRO A 71 14.80 -13.03 7.82
C PRO A 71 14.26 -13.91 6.68
N VAL A 72 13.63 -13.32 5.66
CA VAL A 72 13.08 -14.07 4.51
C VAL A 72 14.17 -14.70 3.67
N LEU A 73 13.86 -15.81 3.01
CA LEU A 73 14.75 -16.45 2.05
C LEU A 73 14.86 -15.58 0.79
N LYS A 74 16.01 -15.60 0.12
CA LYS A 74 16.21 -14.90 -1.16
C LYS A 74 15.16 -15.26 -2.22
N SER A 75 14.75 -16.52 -2.25
CA SER A 75 13.66 -16.98 -3.13
C SER A 75 12.31 -16.35 -2.80
N GLU A 76 12.03 -16.07 -1.52
CA GLU A 76 10.83 -15.36 -1.09
C GLU A 76 10.91 -13.88 -1.44
N GLU A 77 12.08 -13.26 -1.25
CA GLU A 77 12.37 -11.89 -1.69
C GLU A 77 12.13 -11.71 -3.19
N GLU A 78 12.71 -12.57 -4.04
CA GLU A 78 12.51 -12.56 -5.49
C GLU A 78 11.04 -12.76 -5.88
N CYS A 79 10.33 -13.67 -5.18
CA CYS A 79 8.90 -13.90 -5.39
C CYS A 79 8.03 -12.68 -5.00
N LEU A 80 8.45 -11.91 -4.00
CA LEU A 80 7.73 -10.72 -3.56
C LEU A 80 8.01 -9.51 -4.46
N MET A 81 9.25 -9.36 -4.93
CA MET A 81 9.74 -8.12 -5.57
C MET A 81 9.71 -8.14 -7.10
N SER A 82 10.23 -9.18 -7.76
CA SER A 82 10.60 -9.12 -9.19
C SER A 82 9.67 -9.87 -10.15
N THR A 83 8.89 -10.84 -9.67
CA THR A 83 8.01 -11.68 -10.53
C THR A 83 6.53 -11.71 -10.06
N GLY A 84 6.19 -10.74 -9.20
CA GLY A 84 5.73 -11.09 -7.85
C GLY A 84 4.28 -10.89 -7.44
N THR A 85 4.02 -11.30 -6.21
CA THR A 85 2.71 -11.36 -5.55
C THR A 85 2.11 -9.96 -5.31
N ILE A 86 2.92 -8.96 -4.96
CA ILE A 86 2.42 -7.60 -4.67
C ILE A 86 1.93 -6.90 -5.95
N PRO A 87 2.71 -6.82 -7.05
CA PRO A 87 2.20 -6.24 -8.30
C PRO A 87 0.97 -6.97 -8.85
N LYS A 88 0.92 -8.31 -8.74
CA LYS A 88 -0.26 -9.11 -9.14
C LYS A 88 -1.48 -8.76 -8.29
N ARG A 89 -1.31 -8.62 -6.98
CA ARG A 89 -2.40 -8.22 -6.07
C ARG A 89 -2.84 -6.78 -6.31
N ARG A 90 -1.91 -5.85 -6.57
CA ARG A 90 -2.23 -4.47 -6.94
C ARG A 90 -3.11 -4.47 -8.18
N LYS A 91 -2.68 -5.11 -9.26
CA LYS A 91 -3.45 -5.18 -10.52
C LYS A 91 -4.81 -5.87 -10.36
N PHE A 92 -4.91 -6.89 -9.51
CA PHE A 92 -6.16 -7.61 -9.27
C PHE A 92 -7.16 -6.79 -8.44
N LEU A 93 -6.69 -6.10 -7.39
CA LEU A 93 -7.53 -5.41 -6.42
C LEU A 93 -7.81 -3.96 -6.80
N LEU A 94 -6.85 -3.26 -7.41
CA LEU A 94 -7.05 -1.89 -7.90
C LEU A 94 -7.66 -1.91 -9.29
N GLN A 95 -8.97 -1.75 -9.32
CA GLN A 95 -9.73 -1.47 -10.54
C GLN A 95 -9.60 0.02 -10.94
N PRO A 96 -9.77 0.37 -12.23
CA PRO A 96 -9.66 1.75 -12.72
C PRO A 96 -10.48 2.79 -11.96
N ILE A 97 -11.63 2.41 -11.39
CA ILE A 97 -12.45 3.29 -10.56
C ILE A 97 -11.73 3.76 -9.28
N HIS A 98 -10.85 2.95 -8.68
CA HIS A 98 -10.04 3.35 -7.54
C HIS A 98 -8.97 4.38 -7.95
N LEU A 99 -8.43 4.24 -9.17
CA LEU A 99 -7.45 5.17 -9.72
C LEU A 99 -8.11 6.53 -9.99
N ALA A 100 -9.28 6.52 -10.62
CA ALA A 100 -10.10 7.72 -10.82
C ALA A 100 -10.48 8.39 -9.49
N ALA A 101 -10.90 7.61 -8.49
CA ALA A 101 -11.21 8.13 -7.17
C ALA A 101 -9.98 8.77 -6.50
N ASN A 102 -8.80 8.15 -6.59
CA ASN A 102 -7.55 8.72 -6.06
C ASN A 102 -7.14 9.99 -6.81
N LEU A 103 -7.34 10.03 -8.13
CA LEU A 103 -7.05 11.21 -8.94
C LEU A 103 -7.93 12.41 -8.57
N LEU A 104 -9.21 12.17 -8.28
CA LEU A 104 -10.19 13.20 -7.91
C LEU A 104 -10.15 13.60 -6.43
N ASP A 105 -9.58 12.77 -5.55
CA ASP A 105 -9.50 13.07 -4.12
C ASP A 105 -8.53 14.24 -3.84
N PRO A 106 -8.96 15.33 -3.18
CA PRO A 106 -8.11 16.48 -2.82
C PRO A 106 -6.88 16.13 -1.98
N HIS A 107 -6.92 15.05 -1.21
CA HIS A 107 -5.82 14.62 -0.36
C HIS A 107 -4.71 13.92 -1.16
N TYR A 108 -5.05 13.25 -2.26
CA TYR A 108 -4.10 12.46 -3.04
C TYR A 108 -3.77 13.09 -4.39
N ARG A 109 -4.78 13.57 -5.13
CA ARG A 109 -4.62 14.19 -6.46
C ARG A 109 -3.79 13.33 -7.41
N GLY A 110 -3.94 12.01 -7.32
CA GLY A 110 -3.18 11.06 -8.12
C GLY A 110 -1.73 10.84 -7.68
N SER A 111 -1.32 11.24 -6.48
CA SER A 111 0.07 11.07 -6.00
C SER A 111 0.52 9.61 -5.85
N HIS A 112 -0.42 8.66 -5.89
CA HIS A 112 -0.18 7.23 -5.64
C HIS A 112 -0.49 6.35 -6.85
N ILE A 113 -0.64 6.95 -8.03
CA ILE A 113 -0.86 6.25 -9.29
C ILE A 113 0.25 6.58 -10.30
N SER A 114 0.62 5.62 -11.13
CA SER A 114 1.61 5.78 -12.20
C SER A 114 1.06 6.62 -13.37
N GLY A 115 1.92 6.97 -14.33
CA GLY A 115 1.48 7.64 -15.56
C GLY A 115 0.49 6.80 -16.38
N GLU A 116 0.71 5.49 -16.47
CA GLU A 116 -0.20 4.54 -17.12
C GLU A 116 -1.54 4.45 -16.37
N GLU A 117 -1.48 4.28 -15.05
CA GLU A 117 -2.68 4.24 -14.20
C GLU A 117 -3.46 5.57 -14.23
N SER A 118 -2.77 6.69 -14.45
CA SER A 118 -3.40 7.99 -14.64
C SER A 118 -4.17 8.09 -15.96
N ILE A 119 -3.76 7.38 -17.01
CA ILE A 119 -4.50 7.30 -18.28
C ILE A 119 -5.78 6.50 -18.05
N ASP A 120 -5.68 5.33 -17.41
CA ASP A 120 -6.83 4.50 -17.06
C ASP A 120 -7.85 5.27 -16.18
N ALA A 121 -7.34 6.06 -15.22
CA ALA A 121 -8.16 6.93 -14.38
C ALA A 121 -8.93 7.98 -15.21
N MET A 122 -8.27 8.63 -16.16
CA MET A 122 -8.92 9.63 -17.03
C MET A 122 -9.97 8.98 -17.94
N GLU A 123 -9.69 7.80 -18.47
CA GLU A 123 -10.64 7.05 -19.31
C GLU A 123 -11.93 6.75 -18.53
N VAL A 124 -11.84 6.33 -17.27
CA VAL A 124 -13.01 6.13 -16.42
C VAL A 124 -13.81 7.42 -16.23
N ILE A 125 -13.13 8.54 -15.95
CA ILE A 125 -13.81 9.83 -15.73
C ILE A 125 -14.53 10.27 -17.01
N HIS A 126 -13.86 10.18 -18.16
CA HIS A 126 -14.46 10.47 -19.47
C HIS A 126 -15.65 9.55 -19.77
N ASN A 127 -15.54 8.25 -19.52
CA ASN A 127 -16.63 7.29 -19.73
C ASN A 127 -17.84 7.58 -18.82
N ILE A 128 -17.61 7.98 -17.57
CA ILE A 128 -18.71 8.38 -16.67
C ILE A 128 -19.37 9.68 -17.15
N ALA A 129 -18.57 10.65 -17.62
CA ALA A 129 -19.10 11.92 -18.13
C ALA A 129 -19.93 11.72 -19.41
N THR A 130 -19.45 10.93 -20.36
CA THR A 130 -20.14 10.67 -21.64
C THR A 130 -21.43 9.86 -21.47
N THR A 131 -21.47 8.96 -20.48
CA THR A 131 -22.65 8.12 -20.24
C THR A 131 -23.73 8.81 -19.41
N ASN A 132 -23.42 9.96 -18.80
CA ASN A 132 -24.36 10.71 -17.97
C ASN A 132 -25.02 11.86 -18.78
N PRO A 133 -26.32 11.78 -19.12
CA PRO A 133 -26.98 12.76 -19.99
C PRO A 133 -27.11 14.16 -19.38
N HIS A 134 -26.80 14.32 -18.08
CA HIS A 134 -26.88 15.60 -17.36
C HIS A 134 -25.51 16.24 -17.12
N VAL A 135 -24.44 15.68 -17.69
CA VAL A 135 -23.08 16.14 -17.50
C VAL A 135 -22.54 16.68 -18.82
N ASP A 136 -21.95 17.88 -18.78
CA ASP A 136 -21.17 18.42 -19.90
C ASP A 136 -19.76 17.84 -19.84
N GLU A 137 -19.49 16.89 -20.72
CA GLU A 137 -18.20 16.21 -20.83
C GLU A 137 -17.03 17.19 -21.05
N SER A 138 -17.19 18.17 -21.94
CA SER A 138 -16.14 19.14 -22.25
C SER A 138 -15.80 20.00 -21.03
N LYS A 139 -16.83 20.38 -20.27
CA LYS A 139 -16.64 21.10 -19.01
C LYS A 139 -15.93 20.26 -17.96
N VAL A 140 -16.30 18.98 -17.79
CA VAL A 140 -15.63 18.08 -16.84
C VAL A 140 -14.16 17.92 -17.17
N LEU A 141 -13.80 17.72 -18.44
CA LEU A 141 -12.40 17.58 -18.85
C LEU A 141 -11.61 18.88 -18.63
N GLY A 142 -12.23 20.03 -18.88
CA GLY A 142 -11.64 21.34 -18.58
C GLY A 142 -11.38 21.53 -17.08
N GLU A 143 -12.38 21.32 -16.23
CA GLU A 143 -12.24 21.45 -14.77
C GLU A 143 -11.25 20.44 -14.19
N LEU A 144 -11.19 19.22 -14.74
CA LEU A 144 -10.19 18.23 -14.34
C LEU A 144 -8.76 18.68 -14.69
N ALA A 145 -8.57 19.31 -15.86
CA ALA A 145 -7.27 19.85 -16.25
C ALA A 145 -6.81 20.96 -15.28
N ASP A 146 -7.70 21.91 -14.99
CA ASP A 146 -7.44 23.01 -14.04
C ASP A 146 -7.13 22.49 -12.64
N TYR A 147 -7.95 21.54 -12.15
CA TYR A 147 -7.74 20.90 -10.86
C TYR A 147 -6.36 20.24 -10.75
N ARG A 148 -5.92 19.59 -11.82
CA ARG A 148 -4.61 18.90 -11.87
C ARG A 148 -3.45 19.88 -12.04
N SER A 149 -3.61 20.99 -12.76
CA SER A 149 -2.60 22.05 -12.85
C SER A 149 -2.49 22.87 -11.57
N LYS A 150 -3.42 22.67 -10.61
CA LYS A 150 -3.59 23.50 -9.40
C LYS A 150 -3.89 24.96 -9.73
N GLU A 151 -4.40 25.22 -10.93
CA GLU A 151 -4.86 26.54 -11.35
C GLU A 151 -6.32 26.72 -10.92
N ASN A 152 -6.75 27.97 -10.76
CA ASN A 152 -8.13 28.34 -10.46
C ASN A 152 -8.78 27.72 -9.22
N LEU A 153 -8.01 27.22 -8.24
CA LEU A 153 -8.55 26.60 -7.01
C LEU A 153 -9.44 27.54 -6.14
N PHE A 154 -9.54 28.83 -6.50
CA PHE A 154 -10.30 29.88 -5.80
C PHE A 154 -10.92 30.94 -6.74
N ALA A 155 -11.01 30.70 -8.05
CA ALA A 155 -11.53 31.69 -9.01
C ALA A 155 -13.07 31.66 -9.11
#